data_AF-A0A0G2A821-F1
#
_entry.id   AF-A0A0G2A821-F1
#
_cell.length_a   1.000
_cell.length_b   1.000
_cell.length_c   1.000
_cell.angle_alpha   90.00
_cell.angle_beta   90.00
_cell.angle_gamma   90.00
#
_symmetry.space_group_name_H-M   'P 1'
#
loop_
_entity.id
_entity.type
_entity.pdbx_description
1 polymer ?
#
loop_
_entity_poly.entity_id
_entity_poly.type
_entity_poly.pdbx_seq_one_letter_code
_entity_poly.pdbx_strand_id
1 'polypeptide(L)'
;MEEKWYLKAAHAPDFENPADYRLYRFFEILPGALMWTTLLGTILASWLAPVGASFFIIAFDIYWLLKTVFLSLHLRMSFSEMRKNVTVNWREKLNAVRHYSGELKLQSWQDIRHLVIIPFYQEEYEVISGGLAVILKSNYPTENLFIVIAREERAGEEARLVAERAEKEFGDKFGAFLLTAHPADLPGETPGKGSNESFAAREAVRLLIDAKNISHEHVIVSSFDVDTEVAPEYFSILTYRYLMAEKPLRSSFQPIPVYNNNIWDAPAFSRVVATSGTFWQMMQQARPERLATFSSHSIPLAPLVQMDYWHTNMVSEDSRIFWQALVYFDGDYRVVPLNYPVSMDANLAGNWRQTAKNVYRQQRRWIWGVENIPYLLFGFIKNKNIPLRKKLYFGFNQLEGFWSIGTNAIMIFVLGWLPVLIGGSAFGVSVLAHNLPRVTRWLMVLAMIGLATSAVYSLKLLPPRPPHRPAHHYFWMVIQWLLIPFTLIGFGSIPGIDAITRLMLGKYMGFWVTPKSRLTKDIS
;
A
#
# COMPACT_ATOMS: atom_id res chain seq x y z
N MET A 1 31.48 -5.56 -7.66
CA MET A 1 30.52 -4.77 -6.85
C MET A 1 30.79 -5.12 -5.40
N GLU A 2 30.88 -4.14 -4.51
CA GLU A 2 30.83 -4.45 -3.07
C GLU A 2 29.56 -5.24 -2.79
N GLU A 3 29.69 -6.34 -2.05
CA GLU A 3 28.57 -7.20 -1.73
C GLU A 3 27.59 -6.45 -0.83
N LYS A 4 26.40 -6.14 -1.36
CA LYS A 4 25.35 -5.39 -0.66
C LYS A 4 24.55 -6.30 0.28
N TRP A 5 25.25 -7.06 1.13
CA TRP A 5 24.68 -8.07 2.03
C TRP A 5 23.56 -7.51 2.93
N TYR A 6 23.68 -6.25 3.35
CA TYR A 6 22.71 -5.56 4.19
C TYR A 6 21.35 -5.36 3.53
N LEU A 7 21.27 -5.55 2.20
CA LEU A 7 20.00 -5.48 1.50
C LEU A 7 19.07 -6.60 1.88
N LYS A 8 19.53 -7.76 2.35
CA LYS A 8 18.70 -8.92 2.70
C LYS A 8 18.18 -8.93 4.14
N ALA A 9 18.52 -7.93 4.94
CA ALA A 9 18.07 -7.83 6.32
C ALA A 9 16.54 -7.64 6.42
N ALA A 10 15.89 -8.38 7.31
CA ALA A 10 14.49 -8.15 7.69
C ALA A 10 14.37 -7.76 9.17
N HIS A 11 15.07 -8.46 10.06
CA HIS A 11 14.94 -8.33 11.50
C HIS A 11 16.31 -8.35 12.21
N ALA A 12 16.38 -7.80 13.42
CA ALA A 12 17.62 -7.79 14.19
C ALA A 12 18.27 -9.18 14.38
N PRO A 13 17.53 -10.29 14.61
CA PRO A 13 18.12 -11.62 14.71
C PRO A 13 18.83 -12.13 13.46
N ASP A 14 18.66 -11.50 12.30
CA ASP A 14 19.33 -11.89 11.06
C ASP A 14 20.84 -11.56 11.08
N PHE A 15 21.31 -10.76 12.04
CA PHE A 15 22.70 -10.33 12.13
C PHE A 15 23.50 -11.15 13.14
N GLU A 16 24.52 -11.87 12.65
CA GLU A 16 25.50 -12.54 13.51
C GLU A 16 26.44 -11.54 14.20
N ASN A 17 26.75 -10.41 13.55
CA ASN A 17 27.61 -9.37 14.12
C ASN A 17 26.87 -8.62 15.25
N PRO A 18 27.40 -8.62 16.50
CA PRO A 18 26.71 -8.00 17.64
C PRO A 18 26.49 -6.48 17.51
N ALA A 19 27.36 -5.75 16.80
CA ALA A 19 27.20 -4.33 16.59
C ALA A 19 26.04 -4.04 15.63
N ASP A 20 25.91 -4.85 14.57
CA ASP A 20 24.85 -4.71 13.58
C ASP A 20 23.49 -5.13 14.15
N TYR A 21 23.47 -6.22 14.93
CA TYR A 21 22.31 -6.61 15.72
C TYR A 21 21.81 -5.44 16.60
N ARG A 22 22.70 -4.84 17.41
CA ARG A 22 22.33 -3.75 18.32
C ARG A 22 21.84 -2.52 17.57
N LEU A 23 22.48 -2.18 16.45
CA LEU A 23 22.10 -1.04 15.64
C LEU A 23 20.72 -1.24 14.99
N TYR A 24 20.47 -2.42 14.41
CA TYR A 24 19.17 -2.73 13.82
C TYR A 24 18.07 -2.76 14.89
N ARG A 25 18.33 -3.40 16.03
CA ARG A 25 17.41 -3.45 17.17
C ARG A 25 17.08 -2.06 17.72
N PHE A 26 18.07 -1.15 17.78
CA PHE A 26 17.83 0.24 18.14
C PHE A 26 16.80 0.90 17.21
N PHE A 27 16.93 0.70 15.89
CA PHE A 27 15.96 1.25 14.94
C PHE A 27 14.59 0.58 14.99
N GLU A 28 14.50 -0.69 15.38
CA GLU A 28 13.23 -1.38 15.64
C GLU A 28 12.50 -0.79 16.87
N ILE A 29 13.26 -0.36 17.88
CA ILE A 29 12.73 0.26 19.10
C ILE A 29 12.28 1.71 18.85
N LEU A 30 13.05 2.45 18.04
CA LEU A 30 12.89 3.88 17.80
C LEU A 30 11.44 4.34 17.52
N PRO A 31 10.68 3.78 16.56
CA PRO A 31 9.33 4.26 16.27
C PRO A 31 8.37 4.08 17.45
N GLY A 32 8.45 2.96 18.16
CA GLY A 32 7.60 2.72 19.34
C GLY A 32 7.99 3.59 20.52
N ALA A 33 9.28 3.80 20.76
CA ALA A 33 9.75 4.69 21.80
C ALA A 33 9.26 6.12 21.59
N LEU A 34 9.35 6.64 20.36
CA LEU A 34 8.84 7.98 20.01
C LEU A 34 7.32 8.07 20.22
N MET A 35 6.57 7.09 19.72
CA MET A 35 5.11 7.04 19.84
C MET A 35 4.66 7.03 21.32
N TRP A 36 5.18 6.10 22.13
CA TRP A 36 4.81 5.99 23.55
C TRP A 36 5.27 7.19 24.38
N THR A 37 6.45 7.74 24.07
CA THR A 37 6.93 8.97 24.71
C THR A 37 5.99 10.13 24.42
N THR A 38 5.49 10.28 23.19
CA THR A 38 4.50 11.31 22.87
C THR A 38 3.18 11.08 23.61
N LEU A 39 2.62 9.87 23.59
CA LEU A 39 1.33 9.58 24.21
C LEU A 39 1.37 9.80 25.73
N LEU A 40 2.35 9.19 26.41
CA LEU A 40 2.52 9.32 27.86
C LEU A 40 2.97 10.72 28.25
N GLY A 41 3.90 11.30 27.47
CA GLY A 41 4.42 12.64 27.70
C GLY A 41 3.33 13.71 27.62
N THR A 42 2.35 13.54 26.73
CA THR A 42 1.25 14.52 26.62
C THR A 42 0.26 14.39 27.78
N ILE A 43 0.01 13.17 28.27
CA ILE A 43 -0.78 12.96 29.50
C ILE A 43 -0.07 13.61 30.69
N LEU A 44 1.22 13.34 30.84
CA LEU A 44 2.04 13.89 31.92
C LEU A 44 2.12 15.43 31.86
N ALA A 45 2.31 16.00 30.67
CA ALA A 45 2.32 17.44 30.45
C ALA A 45 0.96 18.08 30.76
N SER A 46 -0.14 17.40 30.44
CA SER A 46 -1.49 17.90 30.76
C SER A 46 -1.75 17.96 32.27
N TRP A 47 -1.07 17.11 33.06
CA TRP A 47 -1.14 17.14 34.52
C TRP A 47 -0.16 18.15 35.14
N LEU A 48 1.11 18.11 34.75
CA LEU A 48 2.18 18.91 35.39
C LEU A 48 2.26 20.36 34.86
N ALA A 49 1.89 20.58 33.59
CA ALA A 49 2.01 21.86 32.91
C ALA A 49 0.79 22.12 31.98
N PRO A 50 -0.44 22.17 32.52
CA PRO A 50 -1.68 22.22 31.73
C PRO A 50 -1.76 23.41 30.78
N VAL A 51 -1.16 24.54 31.13
CA VAL A 51 -1.08 25.73 30.24
C VAL A 51 -0.21 25.43 29.02
N GLY A 52 0.99 24.87 29.20
CA GLY A 52 1.87 24.50 28.11
C GLY A 52 1.27 23.40 27.23
N ALA A 53 0.66 22.39 27.85
CA ALA A 53 -0.07 21.35 27.14
C ALA A 53 -1.20 21.92 26.27
N SER A 54 -1.96 22.89 26.79
CA SER A 54 -3.05 23.54 26.05
C SER A 54 -2.55 24.28 24.80
N PHE A 55 -1.44 25.03 24.90
CA PHE A 55 -0.84 25.68 23.73
C PHE A 55 -0.34 24.66 22.70
N PHE A 56 0.29 23.58 23.16
CA PHE A 56 0.72 22.49 22.29
C PHE A 56 -0.46 21.85 21.55
N ILE A 57 -1.57 21.57 22.24
CA ILE A 57 -2.78 20.98 21.66
C ILE A 57 -3.38 21.90 20.59
N ILE A 58 -3.51 23.20 20.89
CA ILE A 58 -4.02 24.17 19.91
C ILE A 58 -3.11 24.24 18.68
N ALA A 59 -1.79 24.30 18.88
CA ALA A 59 -0.83 24.31 17.78
C ALA A 59 -0.89 23.03 16.94
N PHE A 60 -1.06 21.87 17.60
CA PHE A 60 -1.19 20.57 16.95
C PHE A 60 -2.49 20.47 16.12
N ASP A 61 -3.61 20.94 16.67
CA ASP A 61 -4.90 20.96 15.95
C ASP A 61 -4.85 21.91 14.74
N ILE A 62 -4.19 23.07 14.86
CA ILE A 62 -3.94 23.99 13.74
C ILE A 62 -3.08 23.31 12.67
N TYR A 63 -1.96 22.69 13.07
CA TYR A 63 -1.12 21.93 12.14
C TYR A 63 -1.92 20.85 11.41
N TRP A 64 -2.77 20.11 12.14
CA TRP A 64 -3.59 19.06 11.55
C TRP A 64 -4.67 19.59 10.60
N LEU A 65 -5.29 20.73 10.93
CA LEU A 65 -6.21 21.42 10.02
C LEU A 65 -5.50 21.81 8.72
N LEU A 66 -4.32 22.44 8.81
CA LEU A 66 -3.52 22.81 7.64
C LEU A 66 -3.10 21.57 6.83
N LYS A 67 -2.68 20.49 7.51
CA LYS A 67 -2.32 19.21 6.87
C LYS A 67 -3.53 18.61 6.16
N THR A 68 -4.72 18.65 6.75
CA THR A 68 -5.95 18.13 6.15
C THR A 68 -6.36 18.95 4.93
N VAL A 69 -6.27 20.28 4.98
CA VAL A 69 -6.51 21.14 3.81
C VAL A 69 -5.52 20.81 2.70
N PHE A 70 -4.23 20.76 3.01
CA PHE A 70 -3.16 20.39 2.06
C PHE A 70 -3.42 19.03 1.40
N LEU A 71 -3.71 18.00 2.20
CA LEU A 71 -4.01 16.64 1.73
C LEU A 71 -5.28 16.60 0.89
N SER A 72 -6.32 17.35 1.28
CA SER A 72 -7.56 17.43 0.51
C SER A 72 -7.31 17.98 -0.89
N LEU A 73 -6.47 19.02 -1.06
CA LEU A 73 -6.12 19.56 -2.37
C LEU A 73 -5.43 18.52 -3.26
N HIS A 74 -4.50 17.74 -2.69
CA HIS A 74 -3.82 16.64 -3.38
C HIS A 74 -4.79 15.53 -3.80
N LEU A 75 -5.76 15.19 -2.95
CA LEU A 75 -6.83 14.25 -3.29
C LEU A 75 -7.62 14.75 -4.51
N ARG A 76 -8.02 16.03 -4.53
CA ARG A 76 -8.76 16.60 -5.67
C ARG A 76 -7.96 16.56 -6.96
N MET A 77 -6.67 16.90 -6.88
CA MET A 77 -5.75 16.89 -8.03
C MET A 77 -5.59 15.49 -8.61
N SER A 78 -5.23 14.49 -7.78
CA SER A 78 -5.06 13.10 -8.25
C SER A 78 -6.38 12.49 -8.72
N PHE A 79 -7.50 12.76 -8.04
CA PHE A 79 -8.82 12.31 -8.51
C PHE A 79 -9.17 12.88 -9.89
N SER A 80 -8.92 14.18 -10.11
CA SER A 80 -9.15 14.82 -11.41
C SER A 80 -8.26 14.22 -12.49
N GLU A 81 -6.98 14.02 -12.20
CA GLU A 81 -6.02 13.42 -13.12
C GLU A 81 -6.40 11.97 -13.48
N MET A 82 -6.80 11.18 -12.48
CA MET A 82 -7.29 9.83 -12.69
C MET A 82 -8.52 9.80 -13.60
N ARG A 83 -9.50 10.68 -13.37
CA ARG A 83 -10.70 10.77 -14.22
C ARG A 83 -10.36 11.15 -15.66
N LYS A 84 -9.38 12.03 -15.88
CA LYS A 84 -8.87 12.35 -17.22
C LYS A 84 -8.21 11.13 -17.85
N ASN A 85 -7.31 10.47 -17.14
CA ASN A 85 -6.55 9.33 -17.67
C ASN A 85 -7.44 8.14 -18.05
N VAL A 86 -8.54 7.90 -17.32
CA VAL A 86 -9.53 6.85 -17.67
C VAL A 86 -10.24 7.12 -19.00
N THR A 87 -10.34 8.38 -19.44
CA THR A 87 -10.98 8.74 -20.73
C THR A 87 -10.02 8.75 -21.92
N VAL A 88 -8.72 8.62 -21.68
CA VAL A 88 -7.69 8.68 -22.73
C VAL A 88 -7.50 7.29 -23.33
N ASN A 89 -7.47 7.22 -24.66
CA ASN A 89 -7.00 6.06 -25.40
C ASN A 89 -5.46 6.01 -25.31
N TRP A 90 -4.93 5.27 -24.35
CA TRP A 90 -3.49 5.17 -24.12
C TRP A 90 -2.81 4.32 -25.19
N ARG A 91 -3.55 3.37 -25.77
CA ARG A 91 -3.09 2.60 -26.92
C ARG A 91 -2.72 3.49 -28.10
N GLU A 92 -3.55 4.48 -28.41
CA GLU A 92 -3.28 5.46 -29.45
C GLU A 92 -2.04 6.31 -29.11
N LYS A 93 -1.92 6.76 -27.85
CA LYS A 93 -0.72 7.49 -27.39
C LYS A 93 0.55 6.67 -27.50
N LEU A 94 0.50 5.37 -27.18
CA LEU A 94 1.62 4.44 -27.39
C LEU A 94 2.00 4.34 -28.86
N ASN A 95 1.02 4.17 -29.74
CA ASN A 95 1.23 4.11 -31.19
C ASN A 95 1.83 5.40 -31.76
N ALA A 96 1.79 6.53 -31.04
CA ALA A 96 2.42 7.78 -31.43
C ALA A 96 3.87 7.94 -30.91
N VAL A 97 4.35 7.07 -30.03
CA VAL A 97 5.73 7.12 -29.53
C VAL A 97 6.70 6.72 -30.64
N ARG A 98 7.74 7.52 -30.85
CA ARG A 98 8.77 7.31 -31.90
C ARG A 98 10.19 7.22 -31.35
N HIS A 99 10.40 7.75 -30.15
CA HIS A 99 11.71 7.81 -29.51
C HIS A 99 11.62 7.08 -28.17
N TYR A 100 12.55 6.18 -27.95
CA TYR A 100 12.68 5.41 -26.72
C TYR A 100 14.00 5.76 -26.05
N SER A 101 14.07 5.60 -24.72
CA SER A 101 15.34 5.72 -24.00
C SER A 101 16.36 4.71 -24.54
N GLY A 102 17.59 5.17 -24.78
CA GLY A 102 18.69 4.31 -25.23
C GLY A 102 19.02 3.17 -24.25
N GLU A 103 18.69 3.33 -22.97
CA GLU A 103 18.84 2.29 -21.94
C GLU A 103 17.98 1.06 -22.25
N LEU A 104 16.83 1.22 -22.89
CA LEU A 104 15.90 0.14 -23.20
C LEU A 104 16.26 -0.65 -24.46
N LYS A 105 17.12 -0.10 -25.33
CA LYS A 105 17.52 -0.70 -26.61
C LYS A 105 16.32 -1.21 -27.44
N LEU A 106 15.20 -0.51 -27.33
CA LEU A 106 13.91 -0.91 -27.89
C LEU A 106 13.76 -0.36 -29.31
N GLN A 107 13.19 -1.16 -30.23
CA GLN A 107 12.84 -0.70 -31.57
C GLN A 107 11.35 -0.38 -31.69
N SER A 108 10.52 -1.07 -30.91
CA SER A 108 9.08 -0.96 -30.96
C SER A 108 8.48 -1.08 -29.55
N TRP A 109 7.50 -0.27 -29.19
CA TRP A 109 6.82 -0.45 -27.90
C TRP A 109 6.12 -1.84 -27.82
N GLN A 110 5.80 -2.43 -28.97
CA GLN A 110 5.28 -3.78 -29.16
C GLN A 110 6.25 -4.88 -28.68
N ASP A 111 7.52 -4.57 -28.47
CA ASP A 111 8.49 -5.52 -27.92
C ASP A 111 8.32 -5.67 -26.40
N ILE A 112 7.60 -4.74 -25.75
CA ILE A 112 7.35 -4.80 -24.30
C ILE A 112 6.37 -5.92 -23.94
N ARG A 113 6.82 -6.81 -23.06
CA ARG A 113 6.02 -7.85 -22.41
C ARG A 113 5.61 -7.41 -21.00
N HIS A 114 4.36 -7.68 -20.63
CA HIS A 114 3.91 -7.57 -19.24
C HIS A 114 3.89 -8.95 -18.62
N LEU A 115 4.75 -9.15 -17.62
CA LEU A 115 4.73 -10.34 -16.78
C LEU A 115 3.83 -10.07 -15.57
N VAL A 116 2.63 -10.60 -15.57
CA VAL A 116 1.65 -10.42 -14.49
C VAL A 116 1.73 -11.61 -13.56
N ILE A 117 2.24 -11.38 -12.36
CA ILE A 117 2.33 -12.39 -11.30
C ILE A 117 1.13 -12.21 -10.37
N ILE A 118 0.35 -13.28 -10.22
CA ILE A 118 -0.86 -13.31 -9.42
C ILE A 118 -0.66 -14.37 -8.32
N PRO A 119 -0.08 -14.00 -7.15
CA PRO A 119 -0.07 -14.86 -5.99
C PRO A 119 -1.50 -15.15 -5.50
N PHE A 120 -1.79 -16.42 -5.26
CA PHE A 120 -3.02 -16.83 -4.61
C PHE A 120 -2.75 -17.96 -3.61
N TYR A 121 -3.65 -18.09 -2.64
CA TYR A 121 -3.56 -19.09 -1.58
C TYR A 121 -4.78 -20.02 -1.60
N GLN A 122 -5.96 -19.52 -1.21
CA GLN A 122 -7.18 -20.32 -1.04
C GLN A 122 -8.41 -19.62 -1.61
N GLU A 123 -8.19 -18.63 -2.47
CA GLU A 123 -9.26 -17.88 -3.12
C GLU A 123 -10.01 -18.74 -4.14
N GLU A 124 -11.30 -18.44 -4.29
CA GLU A 124 -12.19 -19.18 -5.18
C GLU A 124 -11.87 -18.94 -6.65
N TYR A 125 -12.22 -19.91 -7.50
CA TYR A 125 -12.00 -19.86 -8.94
C TYR A 125 -12.57 -18.59 -9.59
N GLU A 126 -13.73 -18.13 -9.12
CA GLU A 126 -14.44 -16.96 -9.63
C GLU A 126 -13.64 -15.66 -9.43
N VAL A 127 -12.81 -15.57 -8.39
CA VAL A 127 -11.93 -14.42 -8.16
C VAL A 127 -10.81 -14.40 -9.20
N ILE A 128 -10.15 -15.54 -9.41
CA ILE A 128 -9.04 -15.67 -10.36
C ILE A 128 -9.54 -15.47 -11.80
N SER A 129 -10.60 -16.16 -12.18
CA SER A 129 -11.17 -16.09 -13.54
C SER A 129 -11.72 -14.69 -13.86
N GLY A 130 -12.30 -14.00 -12.87
CA GLY A 130 -12.71 -12.60 -13.01
C GLY A 130 -11.53 -11.68 -13.34
N GLY A 131 -10.43 -11.77 -12.58
CA GLY A 131 -9.21 -11.02 -12.86
C GLY A 131 -8.61 -11.32 -14.23
N LEU A 132 -8.50 -12.61 -14.60
CA LEU A 132 -7.98 -13.03 -15.92
C LEU A 132 -8.85 -12.55 -17.08
N ALA A 133 -10.18 -12.61 -16.94
CA ALA A 133 -11.11 -12.12 -17.96
C ALA A 133 -10.96 -10.61 -18.18
N VAL A 134 -10.74 -9.83 -17.11
CA VAL A 134 -10.52 -8.39 -17.20
C VAL A 134 -9.16 -8.07 -17.84
N ILE A 135 -8.10 -8.80 -17.49
CA ILE A 135 -6.78 -8.68 -18.14
C ILE A 135 -6.89 -8.98 -19.64
N LEU A 136 -7.61 -10.03 -20.02
CA LEU A 136 -7.81 -10.40 -21.42
C LEU A 136 -8.57 -9.33 -22.22
N LYS A 137 -9.52 -8.62 -21.59
CA LYS A 137 -10.29 -7.52 -22.19
C LYS A 137 -9.52 -6.19 -22.24
N SER A 138 -8.29 -6.13 -21.73
CA SER A 138 -7.50 -4.90 -21.73
C SER A 138 -7.12 -4.47 -23.15
N ASN A 139 -6.97 -3.16 -23.38
CA ASN A 139 -6.56 -2.60 -24.65
C ASN A 139 -5.03 -2.71 -24.84
N TYR A 140 -4.54 -3.96 -24.89
CA TYR A 140 -3.14 -4.31 -25.11
C TYR A 140 -3.03 -5.69 -25.80
N PRO A 141 -2.02 -5.95 -26.65
CA PRO A 141 -1.85 -7.23 -27.34
C PRO A 141 -1.71 -8.38 -26.36
N THR A 142 -2.59 -9.37 -26.47
CA THR A 142 -2.64 -10.49 -25.53
C THR A 142 -1.41 -11.40 -25.69
N GLU A 143 -0.81 -11.45 -26.88
CA GLU A 143 0.46 -12.11 -27.17
C GLU A 143 1.65 -11.49 -26.40
N ASN A 144 1.49 -10.27 -25.87
CA ASN A 144 2.48 -9.58 -25.05
C ASN A 144 2.17 -9.63 -23.55
N LEU A 145 1.08 -10.28 -23.14
CA LEU A 145 0.71 -10.47 -21.74
C LEU A 145 1.10 -11.88 -21.32
N PHE A 146 2.00 -12.00 -20.35
CA PHE A 146 2.47 -13.27 -19.79
C PHE A 146 1.91 -13.39 -18.38
N ILE A 147 1.17 -14.46 -18.12
CA ILE A 147 0.46 -14.66 -16.85
C ILE A 147 1.18 -15.73 -16.03
N VAL A 148 1.40 -15.43 -14.74
CA VAL A 148 1.91 -16.39 -13.77
C VAL A 148 0.93 -16.50 -12.62
N ILE A 149 0.30 -17.67 -12.49
CA ILE A 149 -0.53 -17.99 -11.33
C ILE A 149 0.38 -18.67 -10.30
N ALA A 150 0.61 -17.99 -9.19
CA ALA A 150 1.59 -18.40 -8.18
C ALA A 150 0.89 -18.91 -6.93
N ARG A 151 0.84 -20.23 -6.72
CA ARG A 151 0.30 -20.83 -5.48
C ARG A 151 1.39 -21.09 -4.46
N GLU A 152 1.01 -21.14 -3.19
CA GLU A 152 1.83 -21.78 -2.17
C GLU A 152 1.51 -23.28 -2.13
N GLU A 153 2.53 -24.15 -2.06
CA GLU A 153 2.34 -25.61 -1.98
C GLU A 153 1.46 -26.01 -0.79
N ARG A 154 1.64 -25.32 0.36
CA ARG A 154 0.87 -25.53 1.58
C ARG A 154 -0.64 -25.23 1.44
N ALA A 155 -1.06 -24.57 0.36
CA ALA A 155 -2.48 -24.33 0.08
C ALA A 155 -3.25 -25.62 -0.23
N GLY A 156 -2.53 -26.69 -0.63
CA GLY A 156 -3.08 -28.02 -0.84
C GLY A 156 -3.73 -28.23 -2.20
N GLU A 157 -4.42 -29.36 -2.32
CA GLU A 157 -4.92 -29.90 -3.58
C GLU A 157 -6.03 -29.05 -4.21
N GLU A 158 -6.95 -28.52 -3.40
CA GLU A 158 -8.04 -27.65 -3.88
C GLU A 158 -7.50 -26.43 -4.64
N ALA A 159 -6.46 -25.78 -4.11
CA ALA A 159 -5.81 -24.66 -4.78
C ALA A 159 -5.14 -25.08 -6.10
N ARG A 160 -4.53 -26.28 -6.14
CA ARG A 160 -3.95 -26.82 -7.38
C ARG A 160 -5.02 -27.00 -8.45
N LEU A 161 -6.16 -27.61 -8.11
CA LEU A 161 -7.28 -27.82 -9.04
C LEU A 161 -7.87 -26.49 -9.55
N VAL A 162 -7.96 -25.49 -8.68
CA VAL A 162 -8.39 -24.13 -9.06
C VAL A 162 -7.44 -23.50 -10.08
N ALA A 163 -6.13 -23.60 -9.87
CA ALA A 163 -5.12 -23.08 -10.80
C ALA A 163 -5.14 -23.81 -12.15
N GLU A 164 -5.24 -25.15 -12.14
CA GLU A 164 -5.32 -25.97 -13.36
C GLU A 164 -6.60 -25.70 -14.15
N ARG A 165 -7.71 -25.43 -13.46
CA ARG A 165 -8.94 -24.99 -14.12
C ARG A 165 -8.73 -23.64 -14.82
N ALA A 166 -8.03 -22.70 -14.19
CA ALA A 166 -7.74 -21.39 -14.77
C ALA A 166 -6.81 -21.50 -15.98
N GLU A 167 -5.76 -22.34 -15.90
CA GLU A 167 -4.88 -22.64 -17.04
C GLU A 167 -5.66 -23.26 -18.20
N LYS A 168 -6.55 -24.22 -17.92
CA LYS A 168 -7.37 -24.85 -18.97
C LYS A 168 -8.30 -23.86 -19.67
N GLU A 169 -8.84 -22.86 -18.95
CA GLU A 169 -9.77 -21.89 -19.53
C GLU A 169 -9.07 -20.70 -20.21
N PHE A 170 -7.88 -20.29 -19.75
CA PHE A 170 -7.23 -19.06 -20.19
C PHE A 170 -5.83 -19.23 -20.78
N GLY A 171 -5.19 -20.40 -20.63
CA GLY A 171 -3.77 -20.61 -20.91
C GLY A 171 -3.37 -20.33 -22.36
N ASP A 172 -4.25 -20.60 -23.32
CA ASP A 172 -4.03 -20.39 -24.76
C ASP A 172 -4.40 -18.98 -25.24
N LYS A 173 -4.98 -18.15 -24.37
CA LYS A 173 -5.45 -16.79 -24.71
C LYS A 173 -4.39 -15.70 -24.52
N PHE A 174 -3.29 -16.05 -23.86
CA PHE A 174 -2.19 -15.16 -23.49
C PHE A 174 -0.89 -15.58 -24.18
N GLY A 175 0.07 -14.65 -24.32
CA GLY A 175 1.37 -14.94 -24.94
C GLY A 175 2.20 -15.99 -24.19
N ALA A 176 1.97 -16.11 -22.88
CA ALA A 176 2.44 -17.21 -22.05
C ALA A 176 1.55 -17.34 -20.81
N PHE A 177 1.46 -18.57 -20.29
CA PHE A 177 0.79 -18.88 -19.04
C PHE A 177 1.66 -19.88 -18.27
N LEU A 178 1.86 -19.62 -16.97
CA LEU A 178 2.69 -20.47 -16.11
C LEU A 178 2.03 -20.66 -14.76
N LEU A 179 1.91 -21.91 -14.33
CA LEU A 179 1.58 -22.27 -12.95
C LEU A 179 2.88 -22.48 -12.17
N THR A 180 3.00 -21.86 -10.99
CA THR A 180 4.13 -22.07 -10.09
C THR A 180 3.63 -22.44 -8.69
N ALA A 181 4.43 -23.20 -7.96
CA ALA A 181 4.13 -23.61 -6.60
C ALA A 181 5.33 -23.34 -5.70
N HIS A 182 5.22 -22.34 -4.83
CA HIS A 182 6.24 -22.05 -3.83
C HIS A 182 6.31 -23.18 -2.79
N PRO A 183 7.47 -23.83 -2.58
CA PRO A 183 7.60 -24.94 -1.65
C PRO A 183 7.35 -24.53 -0.20
N ALA A 184 6.69 -25.39 0.58
CA ALA A 184 6.18 -25.02 1.90
C ALA A 184 7.26 -24.70 2.97
N ASP A 185 8.46 -25.27 2.85
CA ASP A 185 9.46 -25.33 3.93
C ASP A 185 10.87 -24.88 3.49
N LEU A 186 10.97 -23.83 2.67
CA LEU A 186 12.28 -23.29 2.29
C LEU A 186 12.97 -22.59 3.49
N PRO A 187 14.22 -22.98 3.85
CA PRO A 187 14.95 -22.34 4.94
C PRO A 187 15.15 -20.84 4.71
N GLY A 188 14.84 -20.04 5.74
CA GLY A 188 15.03 -18.59 5.72
C GLY A 188 13.92 -17.81 5.02
N GLU A 189 12.88 -18.48 4.50
CA GLU A 189 11.73 -17.82 3.89
C GLU A 189 10.53 -17.82 4.84
N THR A 190 9.83 -16.69 4.91
CA THR A 190 8.55 -16.57 5.61
C THR A 190 7.44 -16.90 4.61
N PRO A 191 6.58 -17.90 4.87
CA PRO A 191 5.47 -18.20 3.98
C PRO A 191 4.54 -16.99 3.80
N GLY A 192 4.22 -16.66 2.55
CA GLY A 192 3.41 -15.49 2.20
C GLY A 192 3.72 -14.94 0.81
N LYS A 193 3.16 -13.77 0.52
CA LYS A 193 3.19 -13.17 -0.82
C LYS A 193 4.61 -12.93 -1.34
N GLY A 194 5.50 -12.33 -0.54
CA GLY A 194 6.87 -12.02 -0.98
C GLY A 194 7.70 -13.24 -1.42
N SER A 195 7.65 -14.35 -0.65
CA SER A 195 8.33 -15.60 -0.99
C SER A 195 7.75 -16.25 -2.25
N ASN A 196 6.41 -16.29 -2.32
CA ASN A 196 5.70 -16.88 -3.45
C ASN A 196 5.97 -16.12 -4.76
N GLU A 197 5.87 -14.78 -4.75
CA GLU A 197 6.15 -13.96 -5.93
C GLU A 197 7.62 -13.98 -6.35
N SER A 198 8.55 -14.00 -5.39
CA SER A 198 9.98 -14.13 -5.67
C SER A 198 10.29 -15.45 -6.38
N PHE A 199 9.74 -16.57 -5.87
CA PHE A 199 9.88 -17.88 -6.50
C PHE A 199 9.24 -17.92 -7.90
N ALA A 200 8.01 -17.43 -8.02
CA ALA A 200 7.28 -17.37 -9.28
C ALA A 200 8.02 -16.53 -10.33
N ALA A 201 8.60 -15.40 -9.94
CA ALA A 201 9.37 -14.55 -10.82
C ALA A 201 10.66 -15.24 -11.30
N ARG A 202 11.38 -15.94 -10.43
CA ARG A 202 12.57 -16.73 -10.82
C ARG A 202 12.22 -17.80 -11.85
N GLU A 203 11.15 -18.54 -11.60
CA GLU A 203 10.70 -19.58 -12.53
C GLU A 203 10.20 -19.00 -13.85
N ALA A 204 9.48 -17.88 -13.82
CA ALA A 204 9.06 -17.18 -15.02
C ALA A 204 10.25 -16.65 -15.83
N VAL A 205 11.27 -16.10 -15.18
CA VAL A 205 12.52 -15.69 -15.87
C VAL A 205 13.14 -16.90 -16.56
N ARG A 206 13.35 -18.00 -15.83
CA ARG A 206 14.00 -19.21 -16.36
C ARG A 206 13.21 -19.88 -17.49
N LEU A 207 11.90 -20.05 -17.31
CA LEU A 207 11.05 -20.85 -18.20
C LEU A 207 10.41 -20.06 -19.34
N LEU A 208 10.19 -18.76 -19.16
CA LEU A 208 9.50 -17.93 -20.16
C LEU A 208 10.43 -16.90 -20.79
N ILE A 209 11.14 -16.11 -19.99
CA ILE A 209 11.88 -14.94 -20.48
C ILE A 209 13.19 -15.38 -21.14
N ASP A 210 14.05 -16.07 -20.38
CA ASP A 210 15.37 -16.52 -20.85
C ASP A 210 15.23 -17.61 -21.92
N ALA A 211 14.28 -18.54 -21.75
CA ALA A 211 13.99 -19.58 -22.74
C ALA A 211 13.55 -19.02 -24.11
N LYS A 212 12.94 -17.83 -24.14
CA LYS A 212 12.53 -17.13 -25.38
C LYS A 212 13.53 -16.05 -25.80
N ASN A 213 14.67 -15.91 -25.11
CA ASN A 213 15.68 -14.87 -25.33
C ASN A 213 15.10 -13.43 -25.31
N ILE A 214 14.15 -13.17 -24.41
CA ILE A 214 13.56 -11.84 -24.25
C ILE A 214 14.46 -10.99 -23.33
N SER A 215 14.83 -9.78 -23.77
CA SER A 215 15.65 -8.87 -22.96
C SER A 215 14.92 -8.49 -21.66
N HIS A 216 15.61 -8.49 -20.53
CA HIS A 216 15.00 -8.15 -19.24
C HIS A 216 14.52 -6.68 -19.20
N GLU A 217 15.12 -5.78 -19.97
CA GLU A 217 14.68 -4.39 -20.15
C GLU A 217 13.36 -4.27 -20.92
N HIS A 218 12.94 -5.33 -21.62
CA HIS A 218 11.69 -5.37 -22.38
C HIS A 218 10.53 -5.98 -21.58
N VAL A 219 10.74 -6.32 -20.31
CA VAL A 219 9.72 -6.93 -19.46
C VAL A 219 9.38 -6.00 -18.29
N ILE A 220 8.09 -5.71 -18.13
CA ILE A 220 7.54 -5.04 -16.95
C ILE A 220 6.81 -6.10 -16.12
N VAL A 221 7.18 -6.23 -14.85
CA VAL A 221 6.57 -7.19 -13.93
C VAL A 221 5.53 -6.48 -13.08
N SER A 222 4.31 -7.02 -13.04
CA SER A 222 3.21 -6.52 -12.20
C SER A 222 2.89 -7.55 -11.12
N SER A 223 2.98 -7.15 -9.85
CA SER A 223 2.63 -7.97 -8.68
C SER A 223 1.20 -7.65 -8.27
N PHE A 224 0.25 -8.50 -8.64
CA PHE A 224 -1.18 -8.28 -8.44
C PHE A 224 -1.73 -9.18 -7.34
N ASP A 225 -2.35 -8.59 -6.33
CA ASP A 225 -3.23 -9.38 -5.46
C ASP A 225 -4.29 -10.07 -6.33
N VAL A 226 -4.67 -11.29 -5.97
CA VAL A 226 -5.62 -12.12 -6.75
C VAL A 226 -6.98 -11.45 -7.00
N ASP A 227 -7.39 -10.50 -6.14
CA ASP A 227 -8.61 -9.72 -6.31
C ASP A 227 -8.41 -8.41 -7.11
N THR A 228 -7.24 -8.20 -7.72
CA THR A 228 -6.95 -7.02 -8.55
C THR A 228 -7.62 -7.15 -9.91
N GLU A 229 -8.45 -6.17 -10.26
CA GLU A 229 -9.09 -6.03 -11.57
C GLU A 229 -8.58 -4.75 -12.26
N VAL A 230 -7.96 -4.89 -13.43
CA VAL A 230 -7.37 -3.75 -14.16
C VAL A 230 -8.42 -2.99 -14.96
N ALA A 231 -8.32 -1.66 -15.01
CA ALA A 231 -9.12 -0.88 -15.96
C ALA A 231 -8.59 -1.05 -17.40
N PRO A 232 -9.42 -0.85 -18.45
CA PRO A 232 -9.11 -1.30 -19.82
C PRO A 232 -7.76 -0.82 -20.39
N GLU A 233 -7.31 0.40 -20.06
CA GLU A 233 -6.07 0.95 -20.60
C GLU A 233 -4.85 0.72 -19.69
N TYR A 234 -4.96 -0.08 -18.62
CA TYR A 234 -3.92 -0.22 -17.60
C TYR A 234 -2.55 -0.57 -18.19
N PHE A 235 -2.45 -1.61 -19.02
CA PHE A 235 -1.17 -2.02 -19.61
C PHE A 235 -0.66 -0.99 -20.63
N SER A 236 -1.57 -0.31 -21.34
CA SER A 236 -1.19 0.74 -22.28
C SER A 236 -0.62 1.99 -21.58
N ILE A 237 -1.25 2.48 -20.51
CA ILE A 237 -0.69 3.58 -19.72
C ILE A 237 0.58 3.17 -18.99
N LEU A 238 0.66 1.94 -18.47
CA LEU A 238 1.87 1.43 -17.82
C LEU A 238 3.06 1.42 -18.79
N THR A 239 2.90 0.82 -19.97
CA THR A 239 3.94 0.86 -21.01
C THR A 239 4.27 2.30 -21.39
N TYR A 240 3.28 3.17 -21.54
CA TYR A 240 3.53 4.57 -21.91
C TYR A 240 4.38 5.28 -20.86
N ARG A 241 4.03 5.12 -19.57
CA ARG A 241 4.79 5.72 -18.46
C ARG A 241 6.19 5.13 -18.34
N TYR A 242 6.37 3.85 -18.63
CA TYR A 242 7.68 3.22 -18.68
C TYR A 242 8.56 3.84 -19.77
N LEU A 243 8.05 3.96 -21.00
CA LEU A 243 8.80 4.52 -22.12
C LEU A 243 9.13 6.00 -21.97
N MET A 244 8.25 6.76 -21.29
CA MET A 244 8.41 8.19 -21.07
C MET A 244 9.15 8.53 -19.76
N ALA A 245 9.51 7.55 -18.94
CA ALA A 245 10.25 7.80 -17.70
C ALA A 245 11.69 8.25 -18.02
N GLU A 246 12.19 9.24 -17.28
CA GLU A 246 13.57 9.73 -17.42
C GLU A 246 14.60 8.62 -17.19
N LYS A 247 14.34 7.74 -16.22
CA LYS A 247 15.15 6.58 -15.89
C LYS A 247 14.25 5.34 -15.75
N PRO A 248 13.89 4.69 -16.86
CA PRO A 248 12.90 3.61 -16.86
C PRO A 248 13.31 2.44 -15.98
N LEU A 249 14.58 2.02 -16.03
CA LEU A 249 15.10 0.92 -15.19
C LEU A 249 15.34 1.33 -13.71
N ARG A 250 15.05 2.59 -13.34
CA ARG A 250 15.14 3.11 -11.97
C ARG A 250 13.81 3.70 -11.49
N SER A 251 12.71 3.14 -12.00
CA SER A 251 11.35 3.59 -11.73
C SER A 251 10.42 2.39 -11.54
N SER A 252 9.70 2.34 -10.41
CA SER A 252 8.49 1.52 -10.28
C SER A 252 7.26 2.34 -10.68
N PHE A 253 6.15 1.68 -10.97
CA PHE A 253 4.90 2.30 -11.39
C PHE A 253 3.77 1.88 -10.45
N GLN A 254 3.00 2.86 -9.97
CA GLN A 254 1.97 2.61 -8.96
C GLN A 254 0.58 3.04 -9.47
N PRO A 255 -0.39 2.12 -9.60
CA PRO A 255 -1.79 2.47 -9.80
C PRO A 255 -2.47 2.90 -8.49
N ILE A 256 -3.67 3.46 -8.64
CA ILE A 256 -4.53 3.84 -7.52
C ILE A 256 -5.42 2.63 -7.20
N PRO A 257 -5.27 1.95 -6.05
CA PRO A 257 -6.19 0.90 -5.65
C PRO A 257 -7.54 1.50 -5.25
N VAL A 258 -8.59 1.10 -5.93
CA VAL A 258 -9.98 1.48 -5.68
C VAL A 258 -10.71 0.25 -5.15
N TYR A 259 -11.00 0.22 -3.85
CA TYR A 259 -11.63 -0.95 -3.22
C TYR A 259 -13.13 -0.98 -3.48
N ASN A 260 -13.55 -1.35 -4.70
CA ASN A 260 -14.93 -1.24 -5.14
C ASN A 260 -15.59 -2.55 -5.63
N ASN A 261 -14.86 -3.65 -5.83
CA ASN A 261 -15.39 -4.89 -6.41
C ASN A 261 -16.63 -5.42 -5.67
N ASN A 262 -16.60 -5.41 -4.34
CA ASN A 262 -17.68 -5.89 -3.46
C ASN A 262 -18.24 -4.79 -2.53
N ILE A 263 -18.01 -3.51 -2.86
CA ILE A 263 -18.30 -2.38 -1.95
C ILE A 263 -19.78 -2.25 -1.60
N TRP A 264 -20.68 -2.67 -2.48
CA TRP A 264 -22.12 -2.65 -2.24
C TRP A 264 -22.55 -3.60 -1.12
N ASP A 265 -21.73 -4.62 -0.84
CA ASP A 265 -22.01 -5.66 0.14
C ASP A 265 -21.22 -5.52 1.45
N ALA A 266 -20.08 -4.83 1.41
CA ALA A 266 -19.28 -4.54 2.60
C ALA A 266 -20.06 -3.70 3.64
N PRO A 267 -19.91 -3.94 4.95
CA PRO A 267 -20.55 -3.12 5.98
C PRO A 267 -19.97 -1.69 6.03
N ALA A 268 -20.75 -0.74 6.54
CA ALA A 268 -20.42 0.69 6.51
C ALA A 268 -19.00 1.04 7.02
N PHE A 269 -18.56 0.46 8.14
CA PHE A 269 -17.22 0.72 8.67
C PHE A 269 -16.12 0.19 7.73
N SER A 270 -16.31 -0.97 7.10
CA SER A 270 -15.35 -1.55 6.16
C SER A 270 -15.25 -0.69 4.91
N ARG A 271 -16.39 -0.18 4.40
CA ARG A 271 -16.42 0.75 3.27
C ARG A 271 -15.65 2.03 3.55
N VAL A 272 -15.87 2.64 4.72
CA VAL A 272 -15.15 3.86 5.14
C VAL A 272 -13.66 3.60 5.24
N VAL A 273 -13.22 2.48 5.85
CA VAL A 273 -11.80 2.12 5.94
C VAL A 273 -11.19 1.88 4.56
N ALA A 274 -11.85 1.10 3.71
CA ALA A 274 -11.38 0.77 2.37
C ALA A 274 -11.25 2.03 1.50
N THR A 275 -12.29 2.86 1.45
CA THR A 275 -12.26 4.13 0.71
C THR A 275 -11.21 5.10 1.26
N SER A 276 -10.99 5.12 2.58
CA SER A 276 -9.90 5.91 3.19
C SER A 276 -8.53 5.46 2.68
N GLY A 277 -8.33 4.15 2.50
CA GLY A 277 -7.13 3.59 1.86
C GLY A 277 -6.94 4.06 0.41
N THR A 278 -8.01 4.04 -0.40
CA THR A 278 -7.99 4.60 -1.76
C THR A 278 -7.60 6.07 -1.78
N PHE A 279 -8.22 6.89 -0.91
CA PHE A 279 -7.90 8.32 -0.83
C PHE A 279 -6.49 8.59 -0.36
N TRP A 280 -5.98 7.82 0.60
CA TRP A 280 -4.59 7.89 1.00
C TRP A 280 -3.67 7.66 -0.21
N GLN A 281 -3.90 6.61 -0.99
CA GLN A 281 -3.08 6.32 -2.17
C GLN A 281 -3.19 7.40 -3.25
N MET A 282 -4.37 7.97 -3.51
CA MET A 282 -4.52 9.14 -4.39
C MET A 282 -3.68 10.33 -3.91
N MET A 283 -3.73 10.65 -2.62
CA MET A 283 -2.94 11.75 -2.04
C MET A 283 -1.44 11.49 -2.10
N GLN A 284 -1.00 10.22 -2.06
CA GLN A 284 0.41 9.86 -2.23
C GLN A 284 0.86 10.02 -3.69
N GLN A 285 0.01 9.71 -4.67
CA GLN A 285 0.35 9.86 -6.09
C GLN A 285 0.56 11.31 -6.54
N ALA A 286 -0.12 12.27 -5.90
CA ALA A 286 0.12 13.69 -6.13
C ALA A 286 1.45 14.20 -5.52
N ARG A 287 2.18 13.35 -4.78
CA ARG A 287 3.46 13.64 -4.10
C ARG A 287 4.50 12.57 -4.47
N PRO A 288 4.88 12.46 -5.75
CA PRO A 288 5.75 11.39 -6.25
C PRO A 288 7.10 11.31 -5.52
N GLU A 289 7.58 12.42 -4.95
CA GLU A 289 8.78 12.47 -4.13
C GLU A 289 8.68 11.69 -2.80
N ARG A 290 7.46 11.44 -2.29
CA ARG A 290 7.19 10.63 -1.09
C ARG A 290 6.59 9.26 -1.41
N LEU A 291 6.29 8.98 -2.68
CA LEU A 291 5.58 7.78 -3.08
C LEU A 291 6.51 6.57 -2.98
N ALA A 292 6.02 5.53 -2.30
CA ALA A 292 6.60 4.20 -2.30
C ALA A 292 5.62 3.25 -3.00
N THR A 293 6.10 2.08 -3.42
CA THR A 293 5.24 1.03 -3.95
C THR A 293 4.28 0.52 -2.89
N PHE A 294 3.13 0.05 -3.36
CA PHE A 294 2.05 -0.55 -2.60
C PHE A 294 1.49 -1.72 -3.43
N SER A 295 0.38 -2.32 -2.99
CA SER A 295 -0.31 -3.36 -3.76
C SER A 295 -0.46 -2.98 -5.24
N SER A 296 -0.40 -3.99 -6.11
CA SER A 296 -0.62 -3.87 -7.55
C SER A 296 0.41 -3.00 -8.28
N HIS A 297 1.61 -2.84 -7.69
CA HIS A 297 2.72 -2.11 -8.32
C HIS A 297 3.30 -2.88 -9.51
N SER A 298 4.02 -2.14 -10.35
CA SER A 298 4.83 -2.71 -11.43
C SER A 298 6.28 -2.25 -11.35
N ILE A 299 7.20 -3.12 -11.71
CA ILE A 299 8.64 -2.89 -11.70
C ILE A 299 9.27 -3.47 -12.98
N PRO A 300 10.25 -2.81 -13.61
CA PRO A 300 10.98 -3.42 -14.72
C PRO A 300 11.73 -4.67 -14.26
N LEU A 301 11.79 -5.70 -15.10
CA LEU A 301 12.39 -6.98 -14.71
C LEU A 301 13.89 -6.86 -14.44
N ALA A 302 14.63 -6.11 -15.26
CA ALA A 302 16.08 -5.95 -15.11
C ALA A 302 16.52 -5.52 -13.67
N PRO A 303 16.01 -4.42 -13.08
CA PRO A 303 16.34 -4.08 -11.69
C PRO A 303 15.82 -5.11 -10.69
N LEU A 304 14.67 -5.75 -10.94
CA LEU A 304 14.14 -6.80 -10.06
C LEU A 304 15.10 -8.00 -9.95
N VAL A 305 15.64 -8.47 -11.09
CA VAL A 305 16.65 -9.53 -11.13
C VAL A 305 17.95 -9.09 -10.46
N GLN A 306 18.43 -7.87 -10.73
CA GLN A 306 19.66 -7.32 -10.14
C GLN A 306 19.62 -7.25 -8.61
N MET A 307 18.43 -6.99 -8.04
CA MET A 307 18.21 -6.91 -6.60
C MET A 307 17.93 -8.27 -5.96
N ASP A 308 17.92 -9.33 -6.75
CA ASP A 308 17.55 -10.68 -6.33
C ASP A 308 16.11 -10.74 -5.79
N TYR A 309 15.18 -10.17 -6.58
CA TYR A 309 13.72 -10.21 -6.42
C TYR A 309 13.20 -9.61 -5.10
N TRP A 310 11.91 -9.84 -4.78
CA TRP A 310 11.32 -9.44 -3.51
C TRP A 310 11.96 -10.17 -2.32
N HIS A 311 11.93 -9.51 -1.17
CA HIS A 311 12.31 -10.14 0.10
C HIS A 311 11.36 -11.27 0.47
N THR A 312 11.93 -12.40 0.87
CA THR A 312 11.20 -13.62 1.22
C THR A 312 10.98 -13.76 2.73
N ASN A 313 11.66 -12.98 3.57
CA ASN A 313 11.58 -13.10 5.03
C ASN A 313 10.84 -11.93 5.72
N MET A 314 9.86 -11.32 5.05
CA MET A 314 9.16 -10.15 5.60
C MET A 314 7.69 -10.07 5.15
N VAL A 315 6.90 -9.18 5.77
CA VAL A 315 5.43 -9.13 5.62
C VAL A 315 4.93 -8.03 4.68
N SER A 316 5.72 -6.98 4.46
CA SER A 316 5.35 -5.79 3.69
C SER A 316 6.10 -5.67 2.36
N GLU A 317 6.19 -6.78 1.62
CA GLU A 317 6.97 -6.94 0.39
C GLU A 317 6.64 -5.88 -0.67
N ASP A 318 5.35 -5.55 -0.78
CA ASP A 318 4.80 -4.54 -1.68
C ASP A 318 5.50 -3.19 -1.54
N SER A 319 5.86 -2.83 -0.32
CA SER A 319 6.51 -1.55 0.00
C SER A 319 8.03 -1.70 0.14
N ARG A 320 8.50 -2.86 0.61
CA ARG A 320 9.92 -3.17 0.77
C ARG A 320 10.66 -3.09 -0.54
N ILE A 321 10.08 -3.56 -1.63
CA ILE A 321 10.74 -3.57 -2.93
C ILE A 321 11.19 -2.17 -3.37
N PHE A 322 10.41 -1.11 -3.09
CA PHE A 322 10.84 0.26 -3.33
C PHE A 322 12.02 0.66 -2.45
N TRP A 323 11.98 0.35 -1.16
CA TRP A 323 13.09 0.68 -0.24
C TRP A 323 14.36 -0.09 -0.57
N GLN A 324 14.24 -1.35 -0.97
CA GLN A 324 15.32 -2.19 -1.46
C GLN A 324 15.94 -1.57 -2.72
N ALA A 325 15.12 -1.15 -3.68
CA ALA A 325 15.59 -0.46 -4.88
C ALA A 325 16.23 0.89 -4.58
N LEU A 326 15.64 1.68 -3.69
CA LEU A 326 16.21 2.96 -3.27
C LEU A 326 17.60 2.76 -2.66
N VAL A 327 17.78 1.77 -1.80
CA VAL A 327 19.08 1.49 -1.17
C VAL A 327 20.06 0.85 -2.16
N TYR A 328 19.59 -0.03 -3.05
CA TYR A 328 20.41 -0.67 -4.09
C TYR A 328 20.93 0.36 -5.10
N PHE A 329 20.10 1.29 -5.58
CA PHE A 329 20.49 2.30 -6.56
C PHE A 329 21.04 3.59 -5.93
N ASP A 330 21.66 3.52 -4.75
CA ASP A 330 22.33 4.65 -4.09
C ASP A 330 21.42 5.89 -3.93
N GLY A 331 20.13 5.64 -3.70
CA GLY A 331 19.08 6.64 -3.55
C GLY A 331 18.50 7.16 -4.87
N ASP A 332 18.99 6.72 -6.02
CA ASP A 332 18.51 7.11 -7.36
C ASP A 332 17.42 6.15 -7.87
N TYR A 333 16.36 5.99 -7.09
CA TYR A 333 15.17 5.23 -7.48
C TYR A 333 13.91 6.03 -7.16
N ARG A 334 12.84 5.84 -7.94
CA ARG A 334 11.59 6.61 -7.79
C ARG A 334 10.36 5.74 -8.07
N VAL A 335 9.20 6.25 -7.70
CA VAL A 335 7.92 5.72 -8.17
C VAL A 335 7.28 6.74 -9.10
N VAL A 336 6.87 6.28 -10.28
CA VAL A 336 6.08 7.05 -11.24
C VAL A 336 4.60 6.75 -10.97
N PRO A 337 3.80 7.75 -10.56
CA PRO A 337 2.37 7.55 -10.36
C PRO A 337 1.71 7.33 -11.72
N LEU A 338 0.91 6.27 -11.84
CA LEU A 338 0.11 6.06 -13.05
C LEU A 338 -1.07 7.05 -13.11
N ASN A 339 -1.56 7.51 -11.95
CA ASN A 339 -2.84 8.20 -11.81
C ASN A 339 -3.92 7.46 -12.61
N TYR A 340 -4.01 6.16 -12.42
CA TYR A 340 -4.93 5.26 -13.13
C TYR A 340 -5.39 4.17 -12.15
N PRO A 341 -6.69 3.80 -12.15
CA PRO A 341 -7.23 2.91 -11.15
C PRO A 341 -6.94 1.43 -11.46
N VAL A 342 -6.81 0.66 -10.39
CA VAL A 342 -7.11 -0.78 -10.37
C VAL A 342 -8.19 -1.01 -9.32
N SER A 343 -9.10 -1.92 -9.58
CA SER A 343 -10.21 -2.24 -8.68
C SER A 343 -9.83 -3.42 -7.78
N MET A 344 -10.27 -3.40 -6.52
CA MET A 344 -9.93 -4.42 -5.51
C MET A 344 -11.12 -4.68 -4.58
N ASP A 345 -11.09 -5.78 -3.82
CA ASP A 345 -12.13 -6.12 -2.85
C ASP A 345 -11.95 -5.32 -1.56
N ALA A 346 -13.03 -4.74 -1.07
CA ALA A 346 -13.14 -4.31 0.31
C ALA A 346 -13.19 -5.54 1.23
N ASN A 347 -12.76 -5.37 2.47
CA ASN A 347 -12.76 -6.46 3.43
C ASN A 347 -14.19 -6.84 3.81
N LEU A 348 -14.58 -8.08 3.55
CA LEU A 348 -15.90 -8.61 3.83
C LEU A 348 -15.78 -10.08 4.21
N ALA A 349 -16.43 -10.47 5.30
CA ALA A 349 -16.59 -11.85 5.73
C ALA A 349 -18.08 -12.17 5.93
N GLY A 350 -18.40 -13.44 6.16
CA GLY A 350 -19.81 -13.91 6.30
C GLY A 350 -20.62 -13.27 7.42
N ASN A 351 -19.99 -12.54 8.37
CA ASN A 351 -20.71 -11.75 9.35
C ASN A 351 -19.93 -10.47 9.76
N TRP A 352 -20.65 -9.55 10.41
CA TRP A 352 -20.12 -8.24 10.82
C TRP A 352 -18.91 -8.34 11.76
N ARG A 353 -18.97 -9.23 12.77
CA ARG A 353 -17.89 -9.37 13.77
C ARG A 353 -16.61 -9.90 13.15
N GLN A 354 -16.73 -10.92 12.30
CA GLN A 354 -15.60 -11.47 11.57
C GLN A 354 -15.02 -10.43 10.61
N THR A 355 -15.87 -9.63 9.95
CA THR A 355 -15.40 -8.53 9.09
C THR A 355 -14.61 -7.51 9.89
N ALA A 356 -15.08 -7.10 11.08
CA ALA A 356 -14.34 -6.17 11.95
C ALA A 356 -12.98 -6.73 12.37
N LYS A 357 -12.93 -8.02 12.75
CA LYS A 357 -11.66 -8.70 13.08
C LYS A 357 -10.72 -8.74 11.88
N ASN A 358 -11.22 -9.02 10.69
CA ASN A 358 -10.41 -9.07 9.46
C ASN A 358 -9.88 -7.68 9.09
N VAL A 359 -10.71 -6.62 9.17
CA VAL A 359 -10.28 -5.23 8.93
C VAL A 359 -9.17 -4.85 9.92
N TYR A 360 -9.34 -5.13 11.20
CA TYR A 360 -8.32 -4.86 12.21
C TYR A 360 -6.99 -5.56 11.88
N ARG A 361 -7.02 -6.86 11.56
CA ARG A 361 -5.81 -7.62 11.21
C ARG A 361 -5.14 -7.12 9.94
N GLN A 362 -5.92 -6.75 8.92
CA GLN A 362 -5.40 -6.20 7.68
C GLN A 362 -4.72 -4.85 7.91
N GLN A 363 -5.35 -3.95 8.66
CA GLN A 363 -4.76 -2.65 9.02
C GLN A 363 -3.49 -2.82 9.83
N ARG A 364 -3.48 -3.73 10.81
CA ARG A 364 -2.26 -4.07 11.55
C ARG A 364 -1.15 -4.59 10.64
N ARG A 365 -1.47 -5.45 9.67
CA ARG A 365 -0.50 -5.98 8.69
C ARG A 365 0.06 -4.88 7.79
N TRP A 366 -0.78 -3.94 7.34
CA TRP A 366 -0.31 -2.79 6.57
C TRP A 366 0.59 -1.88 7.40
N ILE A 367 0.24 -1.63 8.66
CA ILE A 367 1.04 -0.79 9.56
C ILE A 367 2.30 -1.53 10.05
N TRP A 368 2.33 -2.86 9.99
CA TRP A 368 3.57 -3.64 10.17
C TRP A 368 4.66 -3.25 9.18
N GLY A 369 4.33 -2.56 8.08
CA GLY A 369 5.30 -1.83 7.25
C GLY A 369 6.20 -0.85 8.02
N VAL A 370 5.97 -0.60 9.31
CA VAL A 370 6.94 0.01 10.25
C VAL A 370 8.28 -0.71 10.25
N GLU A 371 8.31 -2.01 9.90
CA GLU A 371 9.55 -2.79 9.68
C GLU A 371 10.43 -2.23 8.54
N ASN A 372 9.92 -1.31 7.72
CA ASN A 372 10.72 -0.59 6.74
C ASN A 372 11.63 0.48 7.34
N ILE A 373 11.30 1.03 8.51
CA ILE A 373 12.15 2.02 9.21
C ILE A 373 13.53 1.44 9.55
N PRO A 374 13.65 0.32 10.29
CA PRO A 374 14.95 -0.21 10.66
C PRO A 374 15.78 -0.61 9.45
N TYR A 375 15.17 -1.26 8.46
CA TYR A 375 15.82 -1.56 7.18
C TYR A 375 16.41 -0.33 6.50
N LEU A 376 15.60 0.72 6.35
CA LEU A 376 15.99 1.91 5.61
C LEU A 376 17.10 2.66 6.35
N LEU A 377 16.96 2.87 7.66
CA LEU A 377 17.96 3.58 8.46
C LEU A 377 19.27 2.80 8.57
N PHE A 378 19.19 1.47 8.71
CA PHE A 378 20.36 0.60 8.70
C PHE A 378 21.06 0.63 7.33
N GLY A 379 20.30 0.46 6.24
CA GLY A 379 20.80 0.56 4.87
C GLY A 379 21.44 1.92 4.57
N PHE A 380 20.91 3.02 5.12
CA PHE A 380 21.51 4.35 5.03
C PHE A 380 22.83 4.48 5.79
N ILE A 381 23.02 3.74 6.88
CA ILE A 381 24.32 3.72 7.57
C ILE A 381 25.33 2.90 6.76
N LYS A 382 24.92 1.75 6.22
CA LYS A 382 25.81 0.85 5.47
C LYS A 382 26.18 1.39 4.09
N ASN A 383 25.21 1.91 3.34
CA ASN A 383 25.45 2.51 2.04
C ASN A 383 25.92 3.97 2.18
N LYS A 384 27.22 4.21 1.97
CA LYS A 384 27.83 5.55 2.05
C LYS A 384 27.56 6.43 0.81
N ASN A 385 27.18 5.83 -0.32
CA ASN A 385 26.96 6.54 -1.58
C ASN A 385 25.65 7.33 -1.60
N ILE A 386 24.67 6.97 -0.75
CA ILE A 386 23.40 7.70 -0.66
C ILE A 386 23.63 9.09 -0.06
N PRO A 387 23.20 10.19 -0.72
CA PRO A 387 23.36 11.54 -0.20
C PRO A 387 22.64 11.77 1.14
N LEU A 388 23.27 12.50 2.07
CA LEU A 388 22.72 12.78 3.40
C LEU A 388 21.31 13.40 3.36
N ARG A 389 21.06 14.30 2.40
CA ARG A 389 19.73 14.92 2.23
C ARG A 389 18.64 13.87 1.97
N LYS A 390 18.92 12.85 1.16
CA LYS A 390 17.96 11.75 0.91
C LYS A 390 17.77 10.89 2.16
N LYS A 391 18.85 10.62 2.90
CA LYS A 391 18.78 9.87 4.17
C LYS A 391 17.86 10.55 5.19
N LEU A 392 18.08 11.85 5.40
CA LEU A 392 17.26 12.65 6.30
C LEU A 392 15.81 12.75 5.83
N TYR A 393 15.60 12.97 4.52
CA TYR A 393 14.28 13.11 3.94
C TYR A 393 13.44 11.84 4.09
N PHE A 394 13.93 10.70 3.58
CA PHE A 394 13.17 9.45 3.63
C PHE A 394 13.09 8.89 5.05
N GLY A 395 14.16 9.03 5.85
CA GLY A 395 14.17 8.62 7.26
C GLY A 395 13.13 9.39 8.08
N PHE A 396 13.09 10.72 7.95
CA PHE A 396 12.08 11.55 8.62
C PHE A 396 10.66 11.22 8.15
N ASN A 397 10.45 11.08 6.84
CA ASN A 397 9.13 10.79 6.29
C ASN A 397 8.57 9.46 6.79
N GLN A 398 9.40 8.41 6.86
CA GLN A 398 8.95 7.13 7.39
C GLN A 398 8.69 7.19 8.90
N LEU A 399 9.60 7.80 9.67
CA LEU A 399 9.40 7.95 11.11
C LEU A 399 8.15 8.77 11.44
N GLU A 400 7.96 9.94 10.82
CA GLU A 400 6.78 10.79 11.03
C GLU A 400 5.49 10.10 10.58
N GLY A 401 5.52 9.39 9.45
CA GLY A 401 4.37 8.64 8.95
C GLY A 401 3.87 7.62 9.95
N PHE A 402 4.72 6.68 10.38
CA PHE A 402 4.33 5.64 11.35
C PHE A 402 4.04 6.18 12.74
N TRP A 403 4.80 7.19 13.20
CA TRP A 403 4.48 7.90 14.45
C TRP A 403 3.07 8.48 14.40
N SER A 404 2.73 9.20 13.32
CA SER A 404 1.44 9.89 13.19
C SER A 404 0.25 8.94 13.15
N ILE A 405 0.42 7.73 12.59
CA ILE A 405 -0.63 6.70 12.57
C ILE A 405 -1.00 6.30 14.01
N GLY A 406 -0.01 6.10 14.88
CA GLY A 406 -0.22 5.67 16.26
C GLY A 406 -0.68 6.79 17.20
N THR A 407 -0.35 8.05 16.92
CA THR A 407 -0.55 9.17 17.86
C THR A 407 -1.70 10.10 17.47
N ASN A 408 -1.78 10.54 16.22
CA ASN A 408 -2.54 11.75 15.86
C ASN A 408 -4.04 11.65 16.16
N ALA A 409 -4.72 10.56 15.77
CA ALA A 409 -6.16 10.45 15.98
C ALA A 409 -6.52 10.37 17.47
N ILE A 410 -5.69 9.70 18.28
CA ILE A 410 -5.85 9.62 19.73
C ILE A 410 -5.62 10.98 20.37
N MET A 411 -4.56 11.68 19.94
CA MET A 411 -4.23 13.02 20.42
C MET A 411 -5.37 13.99 20.15
N ILE A 412 -5.88 14.04 18.92
CA ILE A 412 -7.02 14.89 18.54
C ILE A 412 -8.26 14.55 19.38
N PHE A 413 -8.54 13.28 19.60
CA PHE A 413 -9.74 12.84 20.32
C PHE A 413 -9.69 13.15 21.81
N VAL A 414 -8.57 12.82 22.47
CA VAL A 414 -8.47 12.86 23.95
C VAL A 414 -8.02 14.24 24.44
N LEU A 415 -7.10 14.90 23.75
CA LEU A 415 -6.35 15.99 24.35
C LEU A 415 -7.11 17.30 24.47
N GLY A 416 -8.14 17.54 23.65
CA GLY A 416 -8.98 18.74 23.79
C GLY A 416 -9.67 18.86 25.16
N TRP A 417 -9.77 17.77 25.91
CA TRP A 417 -10.40 17.71 27.24
C TRP A 417 -9.41 17.41 28.36
N LEU A 418 -8.26 16.80 28.03
CA LEU A 418 -7.37 16.23 29.02
C LEU A 418 -6.82 17.27 30.02
N PRO A 419 -6.26 18.43 29.61
CA PRO A 419 -5.80 19.45 30.57
C PRO A 419 -6.90 19.97 31.48
N VAL A 420 -8.14 20.04 30.99
CA VAL A 420 -9.30 20.50 31.78
C VAL A 420 -9.66 19.48 32.85
N LEU A 421 -9.56 18.18 32.54
CA LEU A 421 -9.91 17.09 33.45
C LEU A 421 -8.85 16.85 34.53
N ILE A 422 -7.56 16.97 34.20
CA ILE A 422 -6.47 16.58 35.11
C ILE A 422 -5.53 17.72 35.53
N GLY A 423 -5.68 18.92 34.97
CA GLY A 423 -4.79 20.07 35.23
C GLY A 423 -5.01 20.78 36.58
N GLY A 424 -5.86 20.25 37.45
CA GLY A 424 -6.14 20.79 38.78
C GLY A 424 -7.12 21.98 38.80
N SER A 425 -7.57 22.34 40.00
CA SER A 425 -8.60 23.37 40.21
C SER A 425 -8.20 24.76 39.73
N ALA A 426 -6.91 25.13 39.92
CA ALA A 426 -6.37 26.41 39.49
C ALA A 426 -6.41 26.59 37.96
N PHE A 427 -6.16 25.52 37.20
CA PHE A 427 -6.29 25.56 35.75
C PHE A 427 -7.76 25.54 35.32
N GLY A 428 -8.60 24.72 35.97
CA GLY A 428 -10.01 24.53 35.60
C GLY A 428 -10.85 25.82 35.60
N VAL A 429 -10.50 26.80 36.43
CA VAL A 429 -11.17 28.13 36.47
C VAL A 429 -10.57 29.16 35.50
N SER A 430 -9.51 28.80 34.78
CA SER A 430 -8.86 29.71 33.83
C SER A 430 -9.67 29.91 32.55
N VAL A 431 -9.50 31.07 31.93
CA VAL A 431 -10.08 31.38 30.61
C VAL A 431 -9.62 30.38 29.55
N LEU A 432 -8.39 29.89 29.67
CA LEU A 432 -7.83 28.90 28.74
C LEU A 432 -8.53 27.55 28.88
N ALA A 433 -8.75 27.06 30.10
CA ALA A 433 -9.46 25.81 30.33
C ALA A 433 -10.91 25.86 29.82
N HIS A 434 -11.59 27.00 29.99
CA HIS A 434 -12.95 27.17 29.48
C HIS A 434 -13.01 27.20 27.94
N ASN A 435 -12.03 27.81 27.28
CA ASN A 435 -12.04 27.99 25.82
C ASN A 435 -11.38 26.85 25.04
N LEU A 436 -10.46 26.09 25.64
CA LEU A 436 -9.71 25.04 24.95
C LEU A 436 -10.64 24.04 24.25
N PRO A 437 -11.62 23.38 24.91
CA PRO A 437 -12.51 22.42 24.24
C PRO A 437 -13.37 23.05 23.12
N ARG A 438 -13.64 24.36 23.20
CA ARG A 438 -14.39 25.08 22.18
C ARG A 438 -13.53 25.33 20.95
N VAL A 439 -12.29 25.79 21.14
CA VAL A 439 -11.34 26.04 20.05
C VAL A 439 -11.01 24.75 19.31
N THR A 440 -10.65 23.69 20.02
CA THR A 440 -10.34 22.38 19.41
C THR A 440 -11.54 21.83 18.63
N ARG A 441 -12.75 21.95 19.18
CA ARG A 441 -13.99 21.57 18.47
C ARG A 441 -14.16 22.33 17.16
N TRP A 442 -13.99 23.66 17.14
CA TRP A 442 -14.11 24.44 15.91
C TRP A 442 -13.09 24.02 14.85
N LEU A 443 -11.83 23.85 15.25
CA LEU A 443 -10.77 23.38 14.36
C LEU A 443 -11.11 22.01 13.76
N MET A 444 -11.62 21.09 14.58
CA MET A 444 -12.00 19.75 14.12
C MET A 444 -13.24 19.75 13.23
N VAL A 445 -14.25 20.58 13.51
CA VAL A 445 -15.41 20.74 12.61
C VAL A 445 -14.95 21.24 11.24
N LEU A 446 -14.05 22.24 11.18
CA LEU A 446 -13.50 22.73 9.93
C LEU A 446 -12.71 21.64 9.18
N ALA A 447 -11.90 20.84 9.88
CA ALA A 447 -11.19 19.71 9.29
C ALA A 447 -12.18 18.66 8.72
N MET A 448 -13.28 18.39 9.43
CA MET A 448 -14.33 17.46 9.00
C MET A 448 -15.09 17.93 7.75
N ILE A 449 -15.24 19.24 7.51
CA ILE A 449 -15.81 19.76 6.25
C ILE A 449 -14.92 19.38 5.06
N GLY A 450 -13.59 19.48 5.22
CA GLY A 450 -12.65 18.99 4.23
C GLY A 450 -12.86 17.50 3.93
N LEU A 451 -13.05 16.69 4.97
CA LEU A 451 -13.34 15.26 4.85
C LEU A 451 -14.72 14.96 4.26
N ALA A 452 -15.72 15.84 4.42
CA ALA A 452 -17.03 15.69 3.77
C ALA A 452 -16.94 15.72 2.23
N THR A 453 -15.92 16.38 1.65
CA THR A 453 -15.68 16.31 0.21
C THR A 453 -15.28 14.90 -0.27
N SER A 454 -14.75 14.07 0.64
CA SER A 454 -14.42 12.67 0.40
C SER A 454 -15.67 11.82 0.13
N ALA A 455 -16.82 12.17 0.73
CA ALA A 455 -18.10 11.50 0.46
C ALA A 455 -18.53 11.67 -1.01
N VAL A 456 -18.35 12.86 -1.58
CA VAL A 456 -18.67 13.14 -2.99
C VAL A 456 -17.78 12.32 -3.92
N TYR A 457 -16.48 12.24 -3.65
CA TYR A 457 -15.57 11.43 -4.46
C TYR A 457 -15.86 9.94 -4.32
N SER A 458 -16.21 9.48 -3.13
CA SER A 458 -16.58 8.08 -2.88
C SER A 458 -17.78 7.67 -3.71
N LEU A 459 -18.84 8.50 -3.75
CA LEU A 459 -20.01 8.24 -4.60
C LEU A 459 -19.65 8.18 -6.10
N LYS A 460 -18.71 8.99 -6.56
CA LYS A 460 -18.24 8.98 -7.96
C LYS A 460 -17.35 7.77 -8.30
N LEU A 461 -16.82 7.07 -7.30
CA LEU A 461 -16.03 5.85 -7.46
C LEU A 461 -16.87 4.57 -7.32
N LEU A 462 -18.14 4.68 -6.91
CA LEU A 462 -19.01 3.52 -6.79
C LEU A 462 -19.23 2.88 -8.16
N PRO A 463 -19.16 1.54 -8.25
CA PRO A 463 -19.59 0.83 -9.43
C PRO A 463 -21.12 0.92 -9.54
N PRO A 464 -21.70 0.56 -10.69
CA PRO A 464 -23.15 0.51 -10.85
C PRO A 464 -23.83 -0.23 -9.69
N ARG A 465 -24.93 0.33 -9.18
CA ARG A 465 -25.69 -0.29 -8.09
C ARG A 465 -26.25 -1.63 -8.59
N PRO A 466 -25.99 -2.75 -7.89
CA PRO A 466 -26.49 -4.04 -8.31
C PRO A 466 -28.00 -4.15 -8.03
N PRO A 467 -28.75 -5.00 -8.76
CA PRO A 467 -30.20 -5.07 -8.69
C PRO A 467 -30.75 -5.41 -7.29
N HIS A 468 -30.03 -6.24 -6.51
CA HIS A 468 -30.44 -6.67 -5.17
C HIS A 468 -30.31 -5.58 -4.10
N ARG A 469 -29.64 -4.46 -4.39
CA ARG A 469 -29.44 -3.37 -3.43
C ARG A 469 -30.42 -2.24 -3.70
N PRO A 470 -31.36 -1.90 -2.80
CA PRO A 470 -32.35 -0.86 -3.07
C PRO A 470 -31.73 0.54 -3.15
N ALA A 471 -32.35 1.44 -3.91
CA ALA A 471 -31.79 2.77 -4.21
C ALA A 471 -31.53 3.64 -2.97
N HIS A 472 -32.27 3.45 -1.87
CA HIS A 472 -32.04 4.18 -0.62
C HIS A 472 -30.67 3.85 0.01
N HIS A 473 -29.94 2.83 -0.44
CA HIS A 473 -28.56 2.58 -0.01
C HIS A 473 -27.61 3.74 -0.33
N TYR A 474 -27.89 4.56 -1.36
CA TYR A 474 -27.10 5.76 -1.62
C TYR A 474 -27.13 6.74 -0.43
N PHE A 475 -28.25 6.85 0.28
CA PHE A 475 -28.34 7.64 1.50
C PHE A 475 -27.38 7.10 2.58
N TRP A 476 -27.37 5.78 2.79
CA TRP A 476 -26.46 5.15 3.75
C TRP A 476 -24.98 5.25 3.34
N MET A 477 -24.67 5.28 2.04
CA MET A 477 -23.31 5.54 1.53
C MET A 477 -22.81 6.95 1.89
N VAL A 478 -23.71 7.91 2.09
CA VAL A 478 -23.36 9.27 2.55
C VAL A 478 -23.27 9.32 4.07
N ILE A 479 -24.26 8.78 4.78
CA ILE A 479 -24.31 8.86 6.25
C ILE A 479 -23.17 8.12 6.93
N GLN A 480 -22.64 7.04 6.33
CA GLN A 480 -21.52 6.28 6.89
C GLN A 480 -20.26 7.12 7.16
N TRP A 481 -20.08 8.27 6.48
CA TRP A 481 -18.93 9.16 6.68
C TRP A 481 -18.86 9.74 8.11
N LEU A 482 -19.96 9.71 8.86
CA LEU A 482 -19.97 10.00 10.31
C LEU A 482 -19.14 9.01 11.13
N LEU A 483 -18.79 7.84 10.56
CA LEU A 483 -17.98 6.83 11.22
C LEU A 483 -16.47 7.17 11.23
N ILE A 484 -16.00 8.17 10.46
CA ILE A 484 -14.57 8.51 10.35
C ILE A 484 -13.85 8.58 11.70
N PRO A 485 -14.33 9.35 12.70
CA PRO A 485 -13.59 9.49 13.96
C PRO A 485 -13.39 8.13 14.66
N PHE A 486 -14.39 7.25 14.56
CA PHE A 486 -14.36 5.92 15.16
C PHE A 486 -13.46 4.97 14.36
N THR A 487 -13.52 5.00 13.03
CA THR A 487 -12.69 4.13 12.19
C THR A 487 -11.22 4.53 12.20
N LEU A 488 -10.90 5.83 12.25
CA LEU A 488 -9.52 6.32 12.37
C LEU A 488 -8.84 5.82 13.66
N ILE A 489 -9.58 5.79 14.77
CA ILE A 489 -9.04 5.28 16.04
C ILE A 489 -9.07 3.75 16.05
N GLY A 490 -10.25 3.15 15.86
CA GLY A 490 -10.48 1.71 16.03
C GLY A 490 -9.77 0.83 14.99
N PHE A 491 -9.65 1.31 13.75
CA PHE A 491 -9.02 0.60 12.65
C PHE A 491 -7.77 1.30 12.09
N GLY A 492 -7.36 2.45 12.65
CA GLY A 492 -6.09 3.11 12.31
C GLY A 492 -5.12 3.11 13.49
N SER A 493 -5.33 3.98 14.48
CA SER A 493 -4.36 4.16 15.57
C SER A 493 -4.21 2.96 16.50
N ILE A 494 -5.29 2.27 16.87
CA ILE A 494 -5.20 1.08 17.73
C ILE A 494 -4.40 -0.06 17.06
N PRO A 495 -4.71 -0.52 15.84
CA PRO A 495 -3.87 -1.52 15.18
C PRO A 495 -2.46 -1.00 14.89
N GLY A 496 -2.28 0.32 14.71
CA GLY A 496 -0.96 0.93 14.57
C GLY A 496 -0.12 0.84 15.83
N ILE A 497 -0.69 1.16 16.99
CA ILE A 497 -0.03 0.97 18.29
C ILE A 497 0.32 -0.49 18.50
N ASP A 498 -0.56 -1.44 18.15
CA ASP A 498 -0.29 -2.88 18.25
C ASP A 498 0.94 -3.26 17.39
N ALA A 499 0.97 -2.90 16.10
CA ALA A 499 2.08 -3.23 15.20
C ALA A 499 3.41 -2.57 15.63
N ILE A 500 3.40 -1.26 15.93
CA ILE A 500 4.60 -0.50 16.28
C ILE A 500 5.17 -1.00 17.62
N THR A 501 4.31 -1.27 18.61
CA THR A 501 4.74 -1.81 19.91
C THR A 501 5.31 -3.21 19.79
N ARG A 502 4.73 -4.07 18.92
CA ARG A 502 5.29 -5.39 18.64
C ARG A 502 6.72 -5.31 18.13
N LEU A 503 7.00 -4.44 17.16
CA LEU A 503 8.35 -4.24 16.63
C LEU A 503 9.30 -3.74 17.74
N MET A 504 8.86 -2.76 18.52
CA MET A 504 9.60 -2.21 19.67
C MET A 504 9.89 -3.27 20.76
N LEU A 505 9.11 -4.35 20.84
CA LEU A 505 9.32 -5.47 21.76
C LEU A 505 9.98 -6.70 21.13
N GLY A 506 10.30 -6.67 19.82
CA GLY A 506 10.93 -7.79 19.11
C GLY A 506 9.96 -8.94 18.83
N LYS A 507 8.65 -8.66 18.82
CA LYS A 507 7.58 -9.62 18.53
C LYS A 507 7.22 -9.57 17.05
N TYR A 508 8.08 -10.12 16.20
CA TYR A 508 7.92 -10.10 14.74
C TYR A 508 6.62 -10.78 14.29
N MET A 509 6.02 -10.25 13.21
CA MET A 509 4.80 -10.80 12.63
C MET A 509 5.14 -11.73 11.46
N GLY A 510 4.45 -12.86 11.36
CA GLY A 510 4.38 -13.62 10.11
C GLY A 510 3.30 -13.07 9.17
N PHE A 511 3.31 -13.51 7.91
CA PHE A 511 2.30 -13.10 6.94
C PHE A 511 0.95 -13.77 7.23
N TRP A 512 -0.12 -13.01 7.07
CA TRP A 512 -1.49 -13.52 7.18
C TRP A 512 -2.28 -13.11 5.94
N VAL A 513 -2.78 -14.09 5.18
CA VAL A 513 -3.68 -13.88 4.04
C VAL A 513 -5.00 -13.32 4.57
N THR A 514 -5.47 -12.22 3.99
CA THR A 514 -6.70 -11.56 4.43
C THR A 514 -7.89 -12.18 3.68
N PRO A 515 -8.81 -12.90 4.36
CA PRO A 515 -9.99 -13.44 3.70
C PRO A 515 -10.90 -12.30 3.26
N LYS A 516 -11.26 -12.29 1.98
CA LYS A 516 -12.23 -11.38 1.39
C LYS A 516 -13.27 -12.22 0.64
N SER A 517 -14.54 -11.93 0.86
CA SER A 517 -15.65 -12.63 0.21
C SER A 517 -16.38 -11.70 -0.75
N ARG A 518 -16.91 -12.26 -1.84
CA ARG A 518 -17.88 -11.61 -2.73
C ARG A 518 -19.23 -12.32 -2.55
N LEU A 519 -20.29 -11.56 -2.23
CA LEU A 519 -21.63 -12.16 -2.04
C LEU A 519 -22.38 -12.33 -3.36
N THR A 520 -22.02 -11.56 -4.39
CA THR A 520 -22.56 -11.69 -5.75
C THR A 520 -21.56 -12.35 -6.70
N LYS A 521 -22.07 -13.36 -7.41
CA LYS A 521 -21.39 -14.07 -8.50
C LYS A 521 -21.74 -13.39 -9.83
N ASP A 522 -21.46 -12.10 -9.95
CA ASP A 522 -21.77 -11.40 -11.20
C ASP A 522 -20.58 -11.53 -12.16
N ILE A 523 -20.61 -12.62 -12.94
CA ILE A 523 -19.94 -12.68 -14.24
C ILE A 523 -20.81 -11.84 -15.18
N SER A 524 -20.33 -10.65 -15.54
CA SER A 524 -20.82 -9.91 -16.72
C SER A 524 -19.65 -9.51 -17.61
#